data_AF-A0A4P6U8V8-F1
#
_entry.id   AF-A0A4P6U8V8-F1
#
_cell.length_a   1.000
_cell.length_b   1.000
_cell.length_c   1.000
_cell.angle_alpha   90.00
_cell.angle_beta   90.00
_cell.angle_gamma   90.00
#
_symmetry.space_group_name_H-M   'P 1'
#
loop_
_entity.id
_entity.type
_entity.pdbx_description
1 polymer ?
#
loop_
_entity_poly.entity_id
_entity_poly.type
_entity_poly.pdbx_seq_one_letter_code
_entity_poly.pdbx_strand_id
1 'polypeptide(L)'
;MEVVLLGTGSADGWPNPFCTCASCRTAAVRGEIRGQTAALVDDTILLDCGPEVPRAAVHAGRSLARVRHILFTHAHPDHVGPAALLFRAWVRRDEPLDVIGPAEALDLCRDWVGPDDPVNFVPVGAGDRIALGGYTIRVLEAAHTAVRDGDSVLYDITSPGGDRMLWATDTGPLPASTLDAVRNAAYGALFLEETFGTRTDLGAGHHDLTTFPRTLAALRESGAITAATDVVAVHLSHYNPPTTELAARLAPWGARVVADGATVTVGARTTTASPGIRRTLVLGGARAGKSTYAEALLAAHPRVTYLATGGVREGDREWAERIALHRARRPDGWTTVETTDAAAVLRGAQEPVLLDCLGTWLTGRLDHHGVWNGGDWSAVGADIADLLGAVRAVSVPVVAVSNEVGSGVVPPTPAGRRFRDLLGRVNSAVAAESESVVLVVAGVPTLLQMR
;
A
#
# COMPACT_ATOMS: atom_id res chain seq x y z
N MET A 1 15.35 -16.60 4.83
CA MET A 1 14.65 -16.45 6.13
C MET A 1 13.15 -16.67 5.89
N GLU A 2 12.52 -17.60 6.61
CA GLU A 2 11.08 -17.88 6.55
C GLU A 2 10.31 -17.05 7.59
N VAL A 3 9.20 -16.42 7.19
CA VAL A 3 8.30 -15.66 8.07
C VAL A 3 6.88 -16.19 7.90
N VAL A 4 6.32 -16.79 8.95
CA VAL A 4 4.92 -17.23 8.98
C VAL A 4 4.08 -16.16 9.67
N LEU A 5 3.11 -15.60 8.98
CA LEU A 5 2.21 -14.58 9.53
C LEU A 5 1.15 -15.29 10.36
N LEU A 6 1.28 -15.29 11.67
CA LEU A 6 0.35 -15.95 12.58
C LEU A 6 -0.97 -15.19 12.67
N GLY A 7 -0.92 -13.87 12.57
CA GLY A 7 -2.07 -13.01 12.40
C GLY A 7 -1.71 -11.78 11.58
N THR A 8 -2.72 -11.18 10.94
CA THR A 8 -2.56 -10.02 10.06
C THR A 8 -3.60 -8.93 10.30
N GLY A 9 -4.48 -9.12 11.28
CA GLY A 9 -5.52 -8.18 11.67
C GLY A 9 -5.04 -7.20 12.74
N SER A 10 -5.81 -6.14 12.95
CA SER A 10 -5.60 -5.20 14.05
C SER A 10 -5.93 -5.81 15.41
N ALA A 11 -5.76 -5.04 16.49
CA ALA A 11 -6.02 -5.43 17.88
C ALA A 11 -7.33 -6.20 18.14
N ASP A 12 -8.39 -5.82 17.44
CA ASP A 12 -9.76 -6.34 17.55
C ASP A 12 -10.12 -7.41 16.50
N GLY A 13 -9.15 -7.77 15.66
CA GLY A 13 -9.30 -8.70 14.55
C GLY A 13 -10.18 -8.18 13.41
N TRP A 14 -10.25 -8.96 12.33
CA TRP A 14 -11.12 -8.66 11.20
C TRP A 14 -11.69 -9.97 10.60
N PRO A 15 -13.02 -10.22 10.66
CA PRO A 15 -14.09 -9.36 11.15
C PRO A 15 -14.08 -9.11 12.66
N ASN A 16 -14.36 -7.87 13.06
CA ASN A 16 -14.62 -7.54 14.46
C ASN A 16 -16.00 -8.10 14.88
N PRO A 17 -16.10 -8.83 16.00
CA PRO A 17 -17.32 -9.55 16.41
C PRO A 17 -18.50 -8.65 16.79
N PHE A 18 -18.25 -7.37 17.07
CA PHE A 18 -19.27 -6.37 17.42
C PHE A 18 -19.63 -5.45 16.24
N CYS A 19 -18.94 -5.59 15.10
CA CYS A 19 -19.11 -4.71 13.97
C CYS A 19 -20.08 -5.27 12.93
N THR A 20 -20.92 -4.39 12.38
CA THR A 20 -21.84 -4.71 11.29
C THR A 20 -21.51 -3.93 10.02
N CYS A 21 -20.28 -3.46 9.84
CA CYS A 21 -19.90 -2.76 8.60
C CYS A 21 -19.93 -3.71 7.38
N ALA A 22 -19.94 -3.14 6.18
CA ALA A 22 -19.93 -3.94 4.94
C ALA A 22 -18.67 -4.83 4.84
N SER A 23 -17.53 -4.33 5.32
CA SER A 23 -16.26 -5.07 5.34
C SER A 23 -16.36 -6.32 6.23
N CYS A 24 -16.75 -6.18 7.50
CA CYS A 24 -16.93 -7.31 8.42
C CYS A 24 -17.96 -8.33 7.93
N ARG A 25 -19.12 -7.88 7.42
CA ARG A 25 -20.12 -8.79 6.87
C ARG A 25 -19.59 -9.58 5.68
N THR A 26 -18.84 -8.93 4.79
CA THR A 26 -18.26 -9.60 3.61
C THR A 26 -17.22 -10.63 4.03
N ALA A 27 -16.32 -10.26 4.95
CA ALA A 27 -15.31 -11.16 5.48
C ALA A 27 -15.95 -12.38 6.17
N ALA A 28 -16.94 -12.16 7.04
CA ALA A 28 -17.67 -13.22 7.74
C ALA A 28 -18.38 -14.20 6.78
N VAL A 29 -19.06 -13.68 5.74
CA VAL A 29 -19.72 -14.53 4.73
C VAL A 29 -18.72 -15.38 3.95
N ARG A 30 -17.50 -14.87 3.75
CA ARG A 30 -16.43 -15.57 3.02
C ARG A 30 -15.57 -16.46 3.92
N GLY A 31 -15.75 -16.43 5.24
CA GLY A 31 -14.88 -17.11 6.20
C GLY A 31 -13.46 -16.54 6.23
N GLU A 32 -13.28 -15.28 5.81
CA GLU A 32 -12.00 -14.57 5.91
C GLU A 32 -11.86 -14.07 7.35
N ILE A 33 -10.95 -14.66 8.11
CA ILE A 33 -10.66 -14.28 9.51
C ILE A 33 -9.19 -13.90 9.61
N ARG A 34 -8.95 -12.76 10.25
CA ARG A 34 -7.63 -12.23 10.57
C ARG A 34 -7.57 -11.99 12.08
N GLY A 35 -6.66 -12.70 12.74
CA GLY A 35 -6.33 -12.54 14.15
C GLY A 35 -5.27 -11.47 14.37
N GLN A 36 -4.94 -11.26 15.64
CA GLN A 36 -3.99 -10.24 16.10
C GLN A 36 -2.61 -10.38 15.44
N THR A 37 -2.05 -9.26 14.97
CA THR A 37 -0.83 -9.27 14.17
C THR A 37 0.35 -9.83 14.94
N ALA A 38 0.94 -10.90 14.38
CA ALA A 38 2.11 -11.57 14.93
C ALA A 38 2.78 -12.41 13.83
N ALA A 39 4.07 -12.69 13.99
CA ALA A 39 4.80 -13.52 13.03
C ALA A 39 5.82 -14.43 13.69
N LEU A 40 6.02 -15.61 13.10
CA LEU A 40 7.03 -16.59 13.50
C LEU A 40 8.13 -16.62 12.44
N VAL A 41 9.35 -16.25 12.83
CA VAL A 41 10.53 -16.21 11.97
C VAL A 41 11.39 -17.45 12.23
N ASP A 42 11.60 -18.25 11.18
CA ASP A 42 12.41 -19.47 11.17
C ASP A 42 12.10 -20.43 12.35
N ASP A 43 10.84 -20.46 12.82
CA ASP A 43 10.37 -21.18 14.02
C ASP A 43 11.07 -20.83 15.34
N THR A 44 11.89 -19.78 15.38
CA THR A 44 12.79 -19.47 16.50
C THR A 44 12.54 -18.11 17.15
N ILE A 45 12.15 -17.12 16.35
CA ILE A 45 11.82 -15.77 16.82
C ILE A 45 10.32 -15.56 16.65
N LEU A 46 9.65 -15.20 17.73
CA LEU A 46 8.24 -14.80 17.72
C LEU A 46 8.14 -13.28 17.83
N LEU A 47 7.60 -12.65 16.79
CA LEU A 47 7.32 -11.21 16.73
C LEU A 47 5.90 -10.96 17.23
N ASP A 48 5.81 -10.33 18.39
CA ASP A 48 4.62 -10.20 19.22
C ASP A 48 3.97 -11.56 19.59
N CYS A 49 3.25 -11.60 20.70
CA CYS A 49 2.62 -12.81 21.21
C CYS A 49 1.32 -12.47 21.91
N GLY A 50 0.35 -11.94 21.15
CA GLY A 50 -1.00 -11.69 21.63
C GLY A 50 -1.74 -12.93 22.11
N PRO A 51 -2.88 -12.76 22.81
CA PRO A 51 -3.72 -13.87 23.30
C PRO A 51 -4.08 -14.93 22.26
N GLU A 52 -4.23 -14.56 20.99
CA GLU A 52 -4.61 -15.49 19.91
C GLU A 52 -3.44 -16.31 19.36
N VAL A 53 -2.20 -15.82 19.53
CA VAL A 53 -1.00 -16.32 18.85
C VAL A 53 -0.71 -17.81 19.10
N PRO A 54 -0.79 -18.34 20.33
CA PRO A 54 -0.57 -19.77 20.56
C PRO A 54 -1.50 -20.67 19.75
N ARG A 55 -2.77 -20.27 19.59
CA ARG A 55 -3.76 -21.04 18.81
C ARG A 55 -3.57 -20.80 17.32
N ALA A 56 -3.27 -19.57 16.91
CA ALA A 56 -2.98 -19.23 15.52
C ALA A 56 -1.79 -20.02 14.95
N ALA A 57 -0.73 -20.22 15.74
CA ALA A 57 0.40 -21.08 15.37
C ALA A 57 -0.04 -22.51 15.04
N VAL A 58 -0.91 -23.11 15.86
CA VAL A 58 -1.44 -24.46 15.62
C VAL A 58 -2.30 -24.49 14.35
N HIS A 59 -3.14 -23.47 14.11
CA HIS A 59 -3.93 -23.35 12.88
C HIS A 59 -3.05 -23.22 11.63
N ALA A 60 -1.91 -22.55 11.74
CA ALA A 60 -0.89 -22.48 10.68
C ALA A 60 -0.04 -23.77 10.55
N GLY A 61 -0.33 -24.82 11.33
CA GLY A 61 0.43 -26.07 11.34
C GLY A 61 1.85 -25.91 11.88
N ARG A 62 2.10 -24.89 12.73
CA ARG A 62 3.39 -24.60 13.34
C ARG A 62 3.39 -24.90 14.83
N SER A 63 4.56 -25.26 15.35
CA SER A 63 4.80 -25.47 16.77
C SER A 63 5.63 -24.34 17.33
N LEU A 64 5.22 -23.79 18.48
CA LEU A 64 6.00 -22.78 19.20
C LEU A 64 7.10 -23.40 20.10
N ALA A 65 7.26 -24.72 20.12
CA ALA A 65 8.22 -25.40 21.00
C ALA A 65 9.68 -25.03 20.70
N ARG A 66 9.97 -24.59 19.47
CA ARG A 66 11.29 -24.17 19.01
C ARG A 66 11.60 -22.70 19.22
N VAL A 67 10.61 -21.90 19.66
CA VAL A 67 10.81 -20.48 19.95
C VAL A 67 11.84 -20.34 21.07
N ARG A 68 12.82 -19.46 20.84
CA ARG A 68 13.88 -19.09 21.79
C ARG A 68 13.87 -17.61 22.12
N HIS A 69 13.25 -16.79 21.27
CA HIS A 69 13.19 -15.35 21.46
C HIS A 69 11.76 -14.87 21.16
N ILE A 70 11.19 -14.06 22.06
CA ILE A 70 9.96 -13.29 21.82
C ILE A 70 10.36 -11.81 21.79
N LEU A 71 9.96 -11.09 20.74
CA LEU A 71 10.21 -9.66 20.59
C LEU A 71 8.85 -8.95 20.60
N PHE A 72 8.60 -8.14 21.63
CA PHE A 72 7.41 -7.32 21.76
C PHE A 72 7.66 -5.90 21.25
N THR A 73 6.80 -5.43 20.36
CA THR A 73 6.86 -4.07 19.81
C THR A 73 6.45 -3.02 20.83
N HIS A 74 5.42 -3.29 21.65
CA HIS A 74 4.90 -2.40 22.69
C HIS A 74 3.94 -3.15 23.64
N ALA A 75 3.34 -2.43 24.59
CA ALA A 75 2.60 -3.01 25.72
C ALA A 75 1.09 -3.20 25.50
N HIS A 76 0.55 -3.02 24.28
CA HIS A 76 -0.87 -3.25 24.06
C HIS A 76 -1.26 -4.74 24.19
N PRO A 77 -2.49 -5.03 24.66
CA PRO A 77 -2.89 -6.38 25.04
C PRO A 77 -3.01 -7.37 23.88
N ASP A 78 -3.14 -6.89 22.65
CA ASP A 78 -3.15 -7.69 21.43
C ASP A 78 -1.75 -8.06 20.93
N HIS A 79 -0.71 -7.40 21.44
CA HIS A 79 0.69 -7.76 21.19
C HIS A 79 1.28 -8.57 22.35
N VAL A 80 0.80 -8.36 23.58
CA VAL A 80 1.32 -8.99 24.80
C VAL A 80 0.27 -9.86 25.49
N GLY A 81 0.32 -11.16 25.21
CA GLY A 81 -0.48 -12.22 25.82
C GLY A 81 0.34 -13.07 26.79
N PRO A 82 0.62 -12.59 28.02
CA PRO A 82 1.60 -13.21 28.90
C PRO A 82 1.18 -14.61 29.42
N ALA A 83 -0.11 -14.96 29.31
CA ALA A 83 -0.60 -16.32 29.54
C ALA A 83 0.13 -17.39 28.70
N ALA A 84 0.64 -17.03 27.52
CA ALA A 84 1.45 -17.92 26.70
C ALA A 84 2.73 -18.42 27.41
N LEU A 85 3.34 -17.59 28.27
CA LEU A 85 4.52 -17.96 29.05
C LEU A 85 4.19 -19.04 30.09
N LEU A 86 3.04 -18.90 30.76
CA LEU A 86 2.54 -19.90 31.69
C LEU A 86 2.24 -21.23 30.96
N PHE A 87 1.60 -21.17 29.79
CA PHE A 87 1.30 -22.37 29.00
C PHE A 87 2.58 -23.10 28.57
N ARG A 88 3.62 -22.36 28.20
CA ARG A 88 4.94 -22.92 27.89
C ARG A 88 5.53 -23.62 29.11
N ALA A 89 5.51 -22.99 30.29
CA ALA A 89 6.07 -23.53 31.53
C ALA A 89 5.36 -24.83 31.99
N TRP A 90 4.15 -25.14 31.52
CA TRP A 90 3.50 -26.42 31.77
C TRP A 90 4.10 -27.59 30.98
N VAL A 91 4.81 -27.30 29.89
CA VAL A 91 5.32 -28.31 28.95
C VAL A 91 6.85 -28.34 28.91
N ARG A 92 7.52 -27.20 29.00
CA ARG A 92 8.98 -27.08 28.99
C ARG A 92 9.47 -25.99 29.95
N ARG A 93 10.32 -26.39 30.90
CA ARG A 93 10.92 -25.50 31.92
C ARG A 93 12.44 -25.48 31.90
N ASP A 94 13.08 -26.26 31.04
CA ASP A 94 14.53 -26.45 31.01
C ASP A 94 15.20 -25.68 29.86
N GLU A 95 14.45 -25.31 28.83
CA GLU A 95 14.98 -24.55 27.70
C GLU A 95 14.89 -23.04 27.94
N PRO A 96 15.98 -22.28 27.71
CA PRO A 96 15.97 -20.84 27.89
C PRO A 96 15.06 -20.14 26.88
N LEU A 97 14.45 -19.03 27.31
CA LEU A 97 13.66 -18.13 26.48
C LEU A 97 14.09 -16.69 26.77
N ASP A 98 14.43 -15.94 25.73
CA ASP A 98 14.61 -14.50 25.86
C ASP A 98 13.29 -13.80 25.51
N VAL A 99 12.84 -12.91 26.39
CA VAL A 99 11.67 -12.04 26.20
C VAL A 99 12.17 -10.61 26.12
N ILE A 100 12.10 -10.04 24.93
CA ILE A 100 12.73 -8.78 24.55
C ILE A 100 11.64 -7.77 24.18
N GLY A 101 11.81 -6.52 24.57
CA GLY A 101 10.87 -5.46 24.22
C GLY A 101 11.00 -4.22 25.11
N PRO A 102 10.18 -3.19 24.89
CA PRO A 102 10.03 -2.06 25.80
C PRO A 102 9.72 -2.53 27.22
N ALA A 103 10.23 -1.80 28.22
CA ALA A 103 10.14 -2.19 29.63
C ALA A 103 8.69 -2.44 30.07
N GLU A 104 7.77 -1.61 29.60
CA GLU A 104 6.34 -1.67 29.88
C GLU A 104 5.71 -3.00 29.41
N ALA A 105 6.12 -3.52 28.25
CA ALA A 105 5.67 -4.81 27.76
C ALA A 105 6.24 -5.98 28.58
N LEU A 106 7.50 -5.86 29.01
CA LEU A 106 8.16 -6.88 29.82
C LEU A 106 7.54 -6.97 31.21
N ASP A 107 7.18 -5.85 31.82
CA ASP A 107 6.59 -5.80 33.15
C ASP A 107 5.24 -6.55 33.21
N LEU A 108 4.45 -6.51 32.14
CA LEU A 108 3.23 -7.32 32.01
C LEU A 108 3.47 -8.84 32.02
N CYS A 109 4.69 -9.27 31.69
CA CYS A 109 5.06 -10.67 31.57
C CYS A 109 5.70 -11.24 32.84
N ARG A 110 6.32 -10.42 33.68
CA ARG A 110 7.13 -10.88 34.83
C ARG A 110 6.34 -11.75 35.80
N ASP A 111 5.11 -11.35 36.11
CA ASP A 111 4.25 -12.06 37.05
C ASP A 111 3.74 -13.42 36.53
N TRP A 112 3.96 -13.72 35.24
CA TRP A 112 3.54 -14.97 34.59
C TRP A 112 4.65 -16.03 34.52
N VAL A 113 5.83 -15.69 35.03
CA VAL A 113 7.04 -16.51 34.99
C VAL A 113 7.47 -16.85 36.41
N GLY A 114 7.75 -18.13 36.67
CA GLY A 114 8.25 -18.58 37.98
C GLY A 114 9.70 -18.13 38.24
N PRO A 115 10.12 -18.03 39.50
CA PRO A 115 11.47 -17.56 39.86
C PRO A 115 12.61 -18.44 39.30
N ASP A 116 12.33 -19.72 39.05
CA ASP A 116 13.29 -20.69 38.52
C ASP A 116 13.09 -20.99 37.02
N ASP A 117 12.08 -20.38 36.38
CA ASP A 117 11.87 -20.58 34.95
C ASP A 117 13.03 -19.89 34.19
N PRO A 118 13.65 -20.53 33.19
CA PRO A 118 14.81 -20.00 32.48
C PRO A 118 14.39 -18.94 31.44
N VAL A 119 13.77 -17.86 31.91
CA VAL A 119 13.29 -16.76 31.07
C VAL A 119 14.12 -15.52 31.37
N ASN A 120 14.78 -14.99 30.34
CA ASN A 120 15.55 -13.77 30.44
C ASN A 120 14.73 -12.60 29.89
N PHE A 121 14.54 -11.57 30.69
CA PHE A 121 13.90 -10.33 30.25
C PHE A 121 14.96 -9.33 29.78
N VAL A 122 14.89 -8.89 28.53
CA VAL A 122 15.86 -7.97 27.92
C VAL A 122 15.15 -6.68 27.49
N PRO A 123 15.19 -5.61 28.31
CA PRO A 123 14.59 -4.34 27.95
C PRO A 123 15.34 -3.71 26.78
N VAL A 124 14.60 -3.16 25.82
CA VAL A 124 15.15 -2.43 24.67
C VAL A 124 14.35 -1.16 24.38
N GLY A 125 14.99 -0.19 23.74
CA GLY A 125 14.38 1.01 23.19
C GLY A 125 14.92 1.35 21.81
N ALA A 126 14.31 2.34 21.16
CA ALA A 126 14.76 2.80 19.84
C ALA A 126 16.24 3.21 19.87
N GLY A 127 17.01 2.75 18.88
CA GLY A 127 18.45 2.94 18.78
C GLY A 127 19.29 1.73 19.22
N ASP A 128 18.70 0.78 19.96
CA ASP A 128 19.40 -0.42 20.40
C ASP A 128 19.72 -1.40 19.27
N ARG A 129 20.74 -2.22 19.51
CA ARG A 129 21.13 -3.33 18.65
C ARG A 129 21.43 -4.57 19.50
N ILE A 130 20.79 -5.68 19.14
CA ILE A 130 20.93 -6.96 19.86
C ILE A 130 21.28 -8.09 18.90
N ALA A 131 21.99 -9.09 19.40
CA ALA A 131 22.29 -10.33 18.68
C ALA A 131 21.57 -11.49 19.35
N LEU A 132 20.75 -12.22 18.58
CA LEU A 132 19.88 -13.29 19.08
C LEU A 132 20.04 -14.52 18.18
N GLY A 133 20.61 -15.63 18.66
CA GLY A 133 20.68 -16.87 17.87
C GLY A 133 21.35 -16.75 16.50
N GLY A 134 22.27 -15.79 16.32
CA GLY A 134 22.92 -15.48 15.03
C GLY A 134 22.21 -14.40 14.19
N TYR A 135 21.00 -13.98 14.58
CA TYR A 135 20.31 -12.83 14.00
C TYR A 135 20.88 -11.53 14.58
N THR A 136 20.87 -10.48 13.77
CA THR A 136 21.07 -9.11 14.23
C THR A 136 19.73 -8.39 14.21
N ILE A 137 19.33 -7.82 15.34
CA ILE A 137 18.13 -6.99 15.44
C ILE A 137 18.55 -5.55 15.73
N ARG A 138 18.00 -4.61 14.98
CA ARG A 138 18.03 -3.18 15.29
C ARG A 138 16.64 -2.75 15.72
N VAL A 139 16.58 -1.99 16.79
CA VAL A 139 15.34 -1.48 17.38
C VAL A 139 15.15 -0.05 16.90
N LEU A 140 14.01 0.21 16.26
CA LEU A 140 13.72 1.48 15.59
C LEU A 140 12.53 2.16 16.27
N GLU A 141 12.43 3.47 16.11
CA GLU A 141 11.33 4.27 16.66
C GLU A 141 10.03 4.02 15.88
N ALA A 142 8.93 3.76 16.58
CA ALA A 142 7.58 3.74 16.01
C ALA A 142 6.89 5.10 16.21
N ALA A 143 6.03 5.50 15.28
CA ALA A 143 5.13 6.64 15.47
C ALA A 143 3.83 6.17 16.16
N HIS A 144 3.96 5.66 17.39
CA HIS A 144 2.87 5.12 18.19
C HIS A 144 3.16 5.28 19.69
N THR A 145 2.11 5.45 20.49
CA THR A 145 2.23 5.60 21.94
C THR A 145 1.25 4.62 22.60
N ALA A 146 1.79 3.64 23.34
CA ALA A 146 0.98 2.64 24.03
C ALA A 146 0.62 3.07 25.46
N VAL A 147 1.63 3.51 26.19
CA VAL A 147 1.58 3.93 27.60
C VAL A 147 2.19 5.33 27.74
N ARG A 148 3.35 5.57 27.13
CA ARG A 148 4.04 6.86 27.13
C ARG A 148 4.84 7.07 25.84
N ASP A 149 5.18 8.31 25.53
CA ASP A 149 5.93 8.61 24.31
C ASP A 149 7.27 7.84 24.25
N GLY A 150 7.53 7.26 23.07
CA GLY A 150 8.75 6.49 22.78
C GLY A 150 8.78 5.08 23.37
N ASP A 151 7.65 4.53 23.79
CA ASP A 151 7.54 3.16 24.32
C ASP A 151 7.20 2.09 23.28
N SER A 152 7.04 2.49 22.03
CA SER A 152 6.70 1.60 20.92
C SER A 152 7.86 1.55 19.93
N VAL A 153 8.21 0.34 19.50
CA VAL A 153 9.38 0.09 18.65
C VAL A 153 9.08 -0.81 17.46
N LEU A 154 9.88 -0.66 16.41
CA LEU A 154 9.88 -1.50 15.22
C LEU A 154 11.16 -2.32 15.14
N TYR A 155 11.14 -3.42 14.39
CA TYR A 155 12.28 -4.32 14.29
C TYR A 155 12.83 -4.46 12.88
N ASP A 156 14.12 -4.14 12.74
CA ASP A 156 14.94 -4.43 11.56
C ASP A 156 15.77 -5.68 11.84
N ILE A 157 15.46 -6.76 11.14
CA ILE A 157 15.96 -8.11 11.43
C ILE A 157 16.82 -8.58 10.27
N THR A 158 18.07 -8.91 10.57
CA THR A 158 19.01 -9.54 9.62
C THR A 158 19.27 -10.98 10.06
N SER A 159 19.00 -11.93 9.18
CA SER A 159 19.26 -13.35 9.40
C SER A 159 20.76 -13.65 9.36
N PRO A 160 21.21 -14.81 9.89
CA PRO A 160 22.60 -15.26 9.75
C PRO A 160 23.08 -15.36 8.29
N GLY A 161 22.15 -15.62 7.36
CA GLY A 161 22.41 -15.68 5.92
C GLY A 161 22.49 -14.31 5.22
N GLY A 162 22.23 -13.22 5.96
CA GLY A 162 22.23 -11.84 5.43
C GLY A 162 20.88 -11.37 4.87
N ASP A 163 19.85 -12.22 4.88
CA ASP A 163 18.49 -11.80 4.51
C ASP A 163 17.98 -10.77 5.51
N ARG A 164 17.34 -9.70 5.02
CA ARG A 164 16.92 -8.60 5.88
C ARG A 164 15.44 -8.28 5.70
N MET A 165 14.72 -8.08 6.79
CA MET A 165 13.32 -7.63 6.81
C MET A 165 13.10 -6.45 7.76
N LEU A 166 12.06 -5.67 7.48
CA LEU A 166 11.53 -4.66 8.40
C LEU A 166 10.13 -5.08 8.86
N TRP A 167 9.96 -5.23 10.17
CA TRP A 167 8.68 -5.40 10.86
C TRP A 167 8.22 -4.06 11.42
N ALA A 168 7.36 -3.39 10.66
CA ALA A 168 6.82 -2.06 10.95
C ALA A 168 5.30 -2.14 11.19
N THR A 169 4.90 -2.88 12.24
CA THR A 169 3.52 -2.91 12.73
C THR A 169 3.28 -1.80 13.75
N ASP A 170 2.03 -1.37 13.92
CA ASP A 170 1.62 -0.37 14.92
C ASP A 170 2.47 0.91 14.91
N THR A 171 2.39 1.62 13.79
CA THR A 171 3.08 2.87 13.58
C THR A 171 2.36 3.72 12.55
N GLY A 172 2.26 5.01 12.84
CA GLY A 172 1.94 5.99 11.82
C GLY A 172 3.04 6.15 10.76
N PRO A 173 2.95 7.21 9.93
CA PRO A 173 4.05 7.64 9.07
C PRO A 173 5.39 7.61 9.81
N LEU A 174 6.37 6.92 9.23
CA LEU A 174 7.60 6.58 9.94
C LEU A 174 8.33 7.85 10.40
N PRO A 175 8.82 7.88 11.65
CA PRO A 175 9.66 8.97 12.15
C PRO A 175 10.89 9.20 11.27
N ALA A 176 11.38 10.45 11.22
CA ALA A 176 12.57 10.80 10.44
C ALA A 176 13.81 10.00 10.89
N SER A 177 13.96 9.79 12.21
CA SER A 177 14.98 8.93 12.82
C SER A 177 14.96 7.51 12.24
N THR A 178 13.77 6.93 12.08
CA THR A 178 13.58 5.60 11.49
C THR A 178 13.89 5.60 10.00
N LEU A 179 13.41 6.59 9.23
CA LEU A 179 13.72 6.71 7.79
C LEU A 179 15.23 6.85 7.54
N ASP A 180 15.95 7.59 8.39
CA ASP A 180 17.40 7.71 8.31
C ASP A 180 18.11 6.40 8.71
N ALA A 181 17.64 5.74 9.76
CA ALA A 181 18.20 4.49 10.24
C ALA A 181 18.07 3.35 9.22
N VAL A 182 17.05 3.36 8.37
CA VAL A 182 16.79 2.32 7.36
C VAL A 182 17.30 2.68 5.96
N ARG A 183 17.97 3.81 5.80
CA ARG A 183 18.48 4.28 4.51
C ARG A 183 19.38 3.22 3.85
N ASN A 184 19.15 3.00 2.55
CA ASN A 184 19.84 2.00 1.71
C ASN A 184 19.79 0.56 2.25
N ALA A 185 18.82 0.24 3.10
CA ALA A 185 18.73 -1.09 3.68
C ALA A 185 18.46 -2.20 2.66
N ALA A 186 17.78 -1.86 1.56
CA ALA A 186 17.36 -2.79 0.51
C ALA A 186 16.72 -4.07 1.07
N TYR A 187 15.70 -3.92 1.93
CA TYR A 187 15.02 -5.04 2.57
C TYR A 187 14.52 -6.06 1.56
N GLY A 188 14.66 -7.34 1.87
CA GLY A 188 14.02 -8.42 1.10
C GLY A 188 12.51 -8.46 1.31
N ALA A 189 12.05 -8.09 2.51
CA ALA A 189 10.63 -7.95 2.82
C ALA A 189 10.36 -6.77 3.77
N LEU A 190 9.24 -6.10 3.55
CA LEU A 190 8.67 -5.07 4.42
C LEU A 190 7.28 -5.51 4.86
N PHE A 191 7.07 -5.56 6.17
CA PHE A 191 5.74 -5.71 6.77
C PHE A 191 5.36 -4.34 7.33
N LEU A 192 4.38 -3.69 6.72
CA LEU A 192 3.94 -2.35 7.10
C LEU A 192 2.47 -2.38 7.48
N GLU A 193 2.12 -1.77 8.60
CA GLU A 193 0.73 -1.68 9.02
C GLU A 193 -0.14 -0.86 8.04
N GLU A 194 -1.42 -1.18 7.96
CA GLU A 194 -2.42 -0.36 7.27
C GLU A 194 -3.74 -0.43 8.05
N THR A 195 -3.70 0.13 9.26
CA THR A 195 -4.76 -0.10 10.25
C THR A 195 -6.02 0.68 9.94
N PHE A 196 -5.91 1.98 9.65
CA PHE A 196 -7.05 2.88 9.56
C PHE A 196 -7.79 2.80 8.22
N GLY A 197 -7.22 2.17 7.20
CA GLY A 197 -7.92 1.91 5.95
C GLY A 197 -8.50 3.19 5.34
N THR A 198 -9.83 3.28 5.27
CA THR A 198 -10.52 4.45 4.70
C THR A 198 -10.69 5.63 5.66
N ARG A 199 -10.31 5.49 6.93
CA ARG A 199 -10.51 6.49 7.97
C ARG A 199 -9.30 7.41 8.12
N THR A 200 -9.42 8.64 7.61
CA THR A 200 -8.34 9.66 7.68
C THR A 200 -8.48 10.61 8.87
N ASP A 201 -9.41 10.34 9.78
CA ASP A 201 -9.82 11.21 10.89
C ASP A 201 -9.44 10.66 12.28
N LEU A 202 -8.74 9.53 12.33
CA LEU A 202 -8.42 8.80 13.57
C LEU A 202 -7.04 9.16 14.18
N GLY A 203 -6.38 10.19 13.66
CA GLY A 203 -5.06 10.64 14.11
C GLY A 203 -3.93 10.11 13.25
N ALA A 204 -2.70 10.25 13.74
CA ALA A 204 -1.47 9.92 13.01
C ALA A 204 -0.71 8.72 13.60
N GLY A 205 -1.28 8.00 14.57
CA GLY A 205 -0.64 6.85 15.21
C GLY A 205 -0.65 5.56 14.38
N HIS A 206 -1.42 5.54 13.28
CA HIS A 206 -1.49 4.43 12.35
C HIS A 206 -1.60 4.91 10.91
N HIS A 207 -1.34 4.03 9.94
CA HIS A 207 -1.52 4.32 8.52
C HIS A 207 -2.98 4.20 8.09
N ASP A 208 -3.34 5.06 7.14
CA ASP A 208 -4.55 4.97 6.33
C ASP A 208 -4.17 4.86 4.84
N LEU A 209 -5.16 4.67 3.97
CA LEU A 209 -4.96 4.53 2.53
C LEU A 209 -4.43 5.81 1.84
N THR A 210 -4.23 6.91 2.57
CA THR A 210 -3.60 8.15 2.08
C THR A 210 -2.15 8.29 2.57
N THR A 211 -1.84 7.81 3.77
CA THR A 211 -0.51 7.91 4.40
C THR A 211 0.37 6.70 4.14
N PHE A 212 -0.22 5.50 3.99
CA PHE A 212 0.48 4.27 3.60
C PHE A 212 1.33 4.43 2.33
N PRO A 213 0.77 4.88 1.18
CA PRO A 213 1.58 5.06 -0.03
C PRO A 213 2.70 6.10 0.14
N ARG A 214 2.48 7.16 0.92
CA ARG A 214 3.51 8.18 1.16
C ARG A 214 4.70 7.60 1.94
N THR A 215 4.44 6.73 2.90
CA THR A 215 5.48 6.02 3.64
C THR A 215 6.27 5.10 2.71
N LEU A 216 5.60 4.38 1.81
CA LEU A 216 6.28 3.58 0.78
C LEU A 216 7.14 4.44 -0.16
N ALA A 217 6.67 5.63 -0.54
CA ALA A 217 7.44 6.56 -1.37
C ALA A 217 8.72 7.02 -0.65
N ALA A 218 8.61 7.40 0.64
CA ALA A 218 9.76 7.81 1.45
C ALA A 218 10.78 6.67 1.63
N LEU A 219 10.32 5.43 1.84
CA LEU A 219 11.18 4.25 1.93
C LEU A 219 11.86 3.90 0.60
N ARG A 220 11.20 4.15 -0.54
CA ARG A 220 11.81 3.99 -1.87
C ARG A 220 12.88 5.04 -2.11
N GLU A 221 12.57 6.29 -1.77
CA GLU A 221 13.50 7.42 -1.92
C GLU A 221 14.76 7.24 -1.05
N SER A 222 14.62 6.69 0.15
CA SER A 222 15.76 6.38 1.02
C SER A 222 16.55 5.14 0.59
N GLY A 223 16.07 4.37 -0.40
CA GLY A 223 16.66 3.09 -0.80
C GLY A 223 16.43 1.96 0.23
N ALA A 224 15.56 2.17 1.22
CA ALA A 224 15.20 1.14 2.20
C ALA A 224 14.44 -0.02 1.53
N ILE A 225 13.57 0.30 0.57
CA ILE A 225 12.87 -0.70 -0.26
C ILE A 225 13.16 -0.49 -1.74
N THR A 226 13.17 -1.58 -2.50
CA THR A 226 13.46 -1.62 -3.93
C THR A 226 12.32 -2.30 -4.69
N ALA A 227 12.43 -2.38 -6.01
CA ALA A 227 11.49 -3.18 -6.82
C ALA A 227 11.52 -4.68 -6.51
N ALA A 228 12.58 -5.18 -5.84
CA ALA A 228 12.69 -6.56 -5.40
C ALA A 228 12.17 -6.81 -3.98
N THR A 229 11.80 -5.75 -3.25
CA THR A 229 11.28 -5.89 -1.88
C THR A 229 9.84 -6.39 -1.93
N ASP A 230 9.56 -7.46 -1.19
CA ASP A 230 8.19 -7.94 -0.99
C ASP A 230 7.49 -7.10 0.09
N VAL A 231 6.51 -6.28 -0.30
CA VAL A 231 5.77 -5.40 0.62
C VAL A 231 4.44 -6.04 1.00
N VAL A 232 4.30 -6.40 2.27
CA VAL A 232 3.12 -7.04 2.83
C VAL A 232 2.44 -6.09 3.81
N ALA A 233 1.18 -5.76 3.55
CA ALA A 233 0.38 -5.00 4.49
C ALA A 233 -0.10 -5.90 5.63
N VAL A 234 0.08 -5.45 6.87
CA VAL A 234 -0.30 -6.15 8.12
C VAL A 234 -1.14 -5.23 9.01
N HIS A 235 -1.55 -5.72 10.19
CA HIS A 235 -2.35 -4.96 11.15
C HIS A 235 -3.64 -4.36 10.54
N LEU A 236 -4.32 -5.16 9.71
CA LEU A 236 -5.46 -4.73 8.91
C LEU A 236 -6.75 -4.74 9.74
N SER A 237 -7.37 -3.57 9.94
CA SER A 237 -8.63 -3.47 10.68
C SER A 237 -9.87 -3.54 9.79
N HIS A 238 -11.03 -3.61 10.42
CA HIS A 238 -12.33 -3.51 9.75
C HIS A 238 -12.64 -2.14 9.10
N TYR A 239 -11.78 -1.13 9.27
CA TYR A 239 -11.88 0.16 8.56
C TYR A 239 -11.40 0.04 7.11
N ASN A 240 -10.73 -1.07 6.79
CA ASN A 240 -10.42 -1.43 5.43
C ASN A 240 -11.64 -1.90 4.64
N PRO A 241 -11.67 -1.61 3.33
CA PRO A 241 -12.66 -2.21 2.45
C PRO A 241 -12.47 -3.75 2.42
N PRO A 242 -13.46 -4.51 1.91
CA PRO A 242 -13.32 -5.95 1.77
C PRO A 242 -12.00 -6.36 1.12
N THR A 243 -11.40 -7.48 1.55
CA THR A 243 -10.03 -7.90 1.19
C THR A 243 -9.71 -7.80 -0.30
N THR A 244 -10.64 -8.19 -1.19
CA THR A 244 -10.44 -8.09 -2.65
C THR A 244 -10.26 -6.65 -3.11
N GLU A 245 -11.04 -5.72 -2.56
CA GLU A 245 -10.93 -4.29 -2.87
C GLU A 245 -9.68 -3.70 -2.24
N LEU A 246 -9.34 -4.07 -1.00
CA LEU A 246 -8.09 -3.66 -0.37
C LEU A 246 -6.87 -4.08 -1.20
N ALA A 247 -6.80 -5.36 -1.59
CA ALA A 247 -5.73 -5.86 -2.45
C ALA A 247 -5.63 -5.07 -3.77
N ALA A 248 -6.76 -4.74 -4.38
CA ALA A 248 -6.81 -3.93 -5.59
C ALA A 248 -6.29 -2.49 -5.38
N ARG A 249 -6.50 -1.91 -4.19
CA ARG A 249 -6.01 -0.57 -3.83
C ARG A 249 -4.52 -0.55 -3.50
N LEU A 250 -4.00 -1.61 -2.88
CA LEU A 250 -2.57 -1.71 -2.50
C LEU A 250 -1.67 -2.13 -3.67
N ALA A 251 -2.19 -2.92 -4.62
CA ALA A 251 -1.42 -3.46 -5.74
C ALA A 251 -0.70 -2.39 -6.61
N PRO A 252 -1.32 -1.23 -6.96
CA PRO A 252 -0.63 -0.14 -7.65
C PRO A 252 0.59 0.39 -6.89
N TRP A 253 0.59 0.29 -5.56
CA TRP A 253 1.70 0.72 -4.73
C TRP A 253 2.75 -0.36 -4.53
N GLY A 254 2.63 -1.51 -5.20
CA GLY A 254 3.54 -2.65 -5.06
C GLY A 254 3.41 -3.38 -3.72
N ALA A 255 2.28 -3.24 -3.03
CA ALA A 255 1.98 -3.91 -1.77
C ALA A 255 0.88 -4.95 -1.96
N ARG A 256 0.89 -6.00 -1.14
CA ARG A 256 -0.11 -7.07 -1.16
C ARG A 256 -0.60 -7.40 0.25
N VAL A 257 -1.77 -8.02 0.32
CA VAL A 257 -2.30 -8.62 1.54
C VAL A 257 -2.06 -10.13 1.51
N VAL A 258 -1.88 -10.73 2.68
CA VAL A 258 -1.82 -12.19 2.85
C VAL A 258 -2.87 -12.63 3.86
N ALA A 259 -3.23 -13.92 3.85
CA ALA A 259 -4.05 -14.50 4.89
C ALA A 259 -3.20 -14.89 6.10
N ASP A 260 -3.83 -15.09 7.25
CA ASP A 260 -3.19 -15.72 8.40
C ASP A 260 -2.70 -17.13 8.04
N GLY A 261 -1.56 -17.52 8.60
CA GLY A 261 -0.83 -18.74 8.28
C GLY A 261 0.00 -18.67 6.99
N ALA A 262 -0.08 -17.59 6.22
CA ALA A 262 0.74 -17.43 5.02
C ALA A 262 2.24 -17.38 5.37
N THR A 263 3.07 -17.93 4.48
CA THR A 263 4.53 -17.91 4.60
C THR A 263 5.14 -16.94 3.60
N VAL A 264 6.03 -16.08 4.07
CA VAL A 264 6.83 -15.15 3.26
C VAL A 264 8.29 -15.55 3.40
N THR A 265 8.96 -15.81 2.27
CA THR A 265 10.38 -16.17 2.25
C THR A 265 11.21 -14.94 1.90
N VAL A 266 11.88 -14.37 2.89
CA VAL A 266 12.78 -13.22 2.72
C VAL A 266 14.08 -13.68 2.08
N GLY A 267 14.52 -12.97 1.04
CA GLY A 267 15.75 -13.26 0.29
C GLY A 267 15.56 -14.21 -0.89
N ALA A 268 14.45 -14.95 -0.95
CA ALA A 268 14.02 -15.52 -2.22
C ALA A 268 13.71 -14.35 -3.15
N ARG A 269 14.18 -14.37 -4.41
CA ARG A 269 13.61 -13.51 -5.45
C ARG A 269 12.15 -13.93 -5.56
N THR A 270 11.27 -13.28 -4.81
CA THR A 270 9.85 -13.31 -5.08
C THR A 270 9.72 -12.65 -6.43
N THR A 271 9.70 -13.47 -7.48
CA THR A 271 9.00 -13.15 -8.70
C THR A 271 7.50 -13.14 -8.39
N THR A 272 7.07 -12.43 -7.35
CA THR A 272 5.72 -11.85 -7.32
C THR A 272 5.77 -10.60 -8.18
N ALA A 273 6.25 -10.76 -9.42
CA ALA A 273 5.68 -10.04 -10.51
C ALA A 273 4.26 -10.61 -10.68
N SER A 274 3.34 -10.25 -9.78
CA SER A 274 2.11 -9.72 -10.33
C SER A 274 2.61 -8.62 -11.25
N PRO A 275 2.38 -8.66 -12.58
CA PRO A 275 2.73 -7.53 -13.41
C PRO A 275 2.02 -6.35 -12.76
N GLY A 276 2.76 -5.52 -12.02
CA GLY A 276 2.19 -4.45 -11.23
C GLY A 276 1.31 -3.66 -12.17
N ILE A 277 0.12 -3.26 -11.74
CA ILE A 277 -0.88 -2.62 -12.60
C ILE A 277 -0.18 -1.51 -13.37
N ARG A 278 0.10 -1.75 -14.66
CA ARG A 278 0.92 -0.84 -15.46
C ARG A 278 0.05 0.22 -16.06
N ARG A 279 -1.19 -0.10 -16.39
CA ARG A 279 -2.11 0.75 -17.13
C ARG A 279 -3.43 0.75 -16.37
N THR A 280 -3.73 1.90 -15.79
CA THR A 280 -5.02 2.17 -15.17
C THR A 280 -5.77 3.23 -15.95
N LEU A 281 -7.02 2.95 -16.31
CA LEU A 281 -7.94 3.93 -16.86
C LEU A 281 -8.93 4.39 -15.78
N VAL A 282 -8.96 5.70 -15.49
CA VAL A 282 -9.89 6.34 -14.56
C VAL A 282 -10.94 7.12 -15.34
N LEU A 283 -12.18 6.64 -15.28
CA LEU A 283 -13.37 7.19 -15.94
C LEU A 283 -14.27 7.93 -14.95
N GLY A 284 -15.19 8.74 -15.47
CA GLY A 284 -16.23 9.40 -14.67
C GLY A 284 -16.66 10.77 -15.19
N GLY A 285 -17.73 11.30 -14.60
CA GLY A 285 -18.29 12.60 -14.98
C GLY A 285 -17.36 13.78 -14.67
N ALA A 286 -17.74 14.96 -15.15
CA ALA A 286 -17.09 16.21 -14.74
C ALA A 286 -17.21 16.40 -13.22
N ARG A 287 -16.12 16.84 -12.58
CA ARG A 287 -16.05 17.06 -11.12
C ARG A 287 -16.35 15.83 -10.25
N ALA A 288 -16.28 14.62 -10.81
CA ALA A 288 -16.52 13.38 -10.07
C ALA A 288 -15.35 12.93 -9.16
N GLY A 289 -14.23 13.66 -9.12
CA GLY A 289 -13.06 13.30 -8.30
C GLY A 289 -11.99 12.44 -9.01
N LYS A 290 -12.06 12.30 -10.34
CA LYS A 290 -11.13 11.45 -11.12
C LYS A 290 -9.65 11.78 -10.94
N SER A 291 -9.28 13.04 -11.09
CA SER A 291 -7.87 13.48 -11.00
C SER A 291 -7.31 13.23 -9.60
N THR A 292 -8.10 13.50 -8.55
CA THR A 292 -7.73 13.20 -7.16
C THR A 292 -7.50 11.70 -6.94
N TYR A 293 -8.39 10.85 -7.46
CA TYR A 293 -8.21 9.41 -7.36
C TYR A 293 -6.97 8.93 -8.15
N ALA A 294 -6.76 9.47 -9.36
CA ALA A 294 -5.62 9.14 -10.19
C ALA A 294 -4.29 9.58 -9.58
N GLU A 295 -4.26 10.73 -8.90
CA GLU A 295 -3.12 11.21 -8.11
C GLU A 295 -2.82 10.24 -6.94
N ALA A 296 -3.84 9.78 -6.23
CA ALA A 296 -3.69 8.85 -5.10
C ALA A 296 -3.12 7.48 -5.52
N LEU A 297 -3.47 6.97 -6.71
CA LEU A 297 -2.89 5.73 -7.23
C LEU A 297 -1.38 5.81 -7.41
N LEU A 298 -0.84 7.00 -7.69
CA LEU A 298 0.58 7.22 -7.91
C LEU A 298 1.30 7.79 -6.68
N ALA A 299 0.61 7.96 -5.54
CA ALA A 299 1.17 8.57 -4.33
C ALA A 299 2.37 7.80 -3.74
N ALA A 300 2.50 6.51 -4.07
CA ALA A 300 3.64 5.68 -3.65
C ALA A 300 4.89 5.83 -4.53
N HIS A 301 4.81 6.63 -5.59
CA HIS A 301 5.92 6.92 -6.48
C HIS A 301 6.50 8.31 -6.18
N PRO A 302 7.80 8.41 -5.82
CA PRO A 302 8.41 9.68 -5.48
C PRO A 302 8.50 10.63 -6.69
N ARG A 303 8.58 10.07 -7.90
CA ARG A 303 8.66 10.82 -9.15
C ARG A 303 7.61 10.35 -10.13
N VAL A 304 6.93 11.32 -10.74
CA VAL A 304 5.83 11.11 -11.70
C VAL A 304 5.86 12.22 -12.74
N THR A 305 5.65 11.86 -14.00
CA THR A 305 5.37 12.81 -15.08
C THR A 305 3.86 13.06 -15.17
N TYR A 306 3.42 14.23 -14.74
CA TYR A 306 2.05 14.71 -14.96
C TYR A 306 1.92 15.26 -16.38
N LEU A 307 1.30 14.50 -17.26
CA LEU A 307 1.04 14.87 -18.64
C LEU A 307 -0.30 15.61 -18.75
N ALA A 308 -0.24 16.93 -18.81
CA ALA A 308 -1.40 17.81 -18.95
C ALA A 308 -1.70 18.06 -20.44
N THR A 309 -2.82 17.56 -20.92
CA THR A 309 -3.19 17.64 -22.36
C THR A 309 -4.20 18.75 -22.65
N GLY A 310 -4.66 19.48 -21.63
CA GLY A 310 -5.64 20.56 -21.72
C GLY A 310 -5.11 21.93 -22.17
N GLY A 311 -3.80 22.14 -22.14
CA GLY A 311 -3.16 23.43 -22.42
C GLY A 311 -3.63 24.58 -21.51
N VAL A 312 -3.09 25.78 -21.76
CA VAL A 312 -3.56 27.03 -21.15
C VAL A 312 -4.65 27.63 -22.06
N ARG A 313 -5.82 27.93 -21.49
CA ARG A 313 -6.87 28.70 -22.18
C ARG A 313 -6.71 30.18 -21.82
N GLU A 314 -6.20 30.98 -22.75
CA GLU A 314 -6.05 32.42 -22.54
C GLU A 314 -7.41 33.08 -22.25
N GLY A 315 -7.48 33.85 -21.16
CA GLY A 315 -8.69 34.59 -20.75
C GLY A 315 -9.69 33.82 -19.87
N ASP A 316 -9.49 32.52 -19.61
CA ASP A 316 -10.36 31.74 -18.71
C ASP A 316 -9.80 31.70 -17.28
N ARG A 317 -10.28 32.62 -16.44
CA ARG A 317 -9.85 32.74 -15.04
C ARG A 317 -10.21 31.52 -14.19
N GLU A 318 -11.35 30.88 -14.44
CA GLU A 318 -11.76 29.65 -13.74
C GLU A 318 -10.82 28.49 -14.12
N TRP A 319 -10.42 28.40 -15.39
CA TRP A 319 -9.43 27.43 -15.87
C TRP A 319 -8.06 27.65 -15.22
N ALA A 320 -7.61 28.91 -15.12
CA ALA A 320 -6.33 29.26 -14.50
C ALA A 320 -6.31 28.94 -12.99
N GLU A 321 -7.36 29.31 -12.25
CA GLU A 321 -7.52 28.99 -10.82
C GLU A 321 -7.53 27.47 -10.61
N ARG A 322 -8.18 26.71 -11.49
CA ARG A 322 -8.19 25.24 -11.44
C ARG A 322 -6.80 24.66 -11.66
N ILE A 323 -6.03 25.15 -12.62
CA ILE A 323 -4.64 24.71 -12.85
C ILE A 323 -3.79 24.96 -11.60
N ALA A 324 -3.92 26.15 -11.00
CA ALA A 324 -3.17 26.50 -9.80
C ALA A 324 -3.47 25.53 -8.64
N LEU A 325 -4.74 25.22 -8.39
CA LEU A 325 -5.15 24.23 -7.39
C LEU A 325 -4.64 22.82 -7.70
N HIS A 326 -4.59 22.41 -8.98
CA HIS A 326 -4.04 21.10 -9.35
C HIS A 326 -2.54 21.04 -9.18
N ARG A 327 -1.81 22.13 -9.47
CA ARG A 327 -0.35 22.19 -9.26
C ARG A 327 -0.01 22.17 -7.77
N ALA A 328 -0.72 22.94 -6.94
CA ALA A 328 -0.46 23.04 -5.51
C ALA A 328 -0.68 21.73 -4.72
N ARG A 329 -1.46 20.78 -5.26
CA ARG A 329 -1.70 19.48 -4.61
C ARG A 329 -0.65 18.41 -4.93
N ARG A 330 0.23 18.64 -5.90
CA ARG A 330 1.19 17.62 -6.37
C ARG A 330 2.40 17.58 -5.43
N PRO A 331 2.96 16.40 -5.14
CA PRO A 331 4.24 16.29 -4.45
C PRO A 331 5.36 17.00 -5.23
N ASP A 332 6.34 17.56 -4.51
CA ASP A 332 7.46 18.32 -5.11
C ASP A 332 8.29 17.51 -6.12
N GLY A 333 8.31 16.17 -6.00
CA GLY A 333 9.01 15.28 -6.93
C GLY A 333 8.31 15.07 -8.27
N TRP A 334 7.12 15.63 -8.50
CA TRP A 334 6.35 15.44 -9.73
C TRP A 334 6.65 16.51 -10.77
N THR A 335 6.94 16.10 -12.00
CA THR A 335 7.21 17.02 -13.12
C THR A 335 5.96 17.16 -13.99
N THR A 336 5.62 18.38 -14.39
CA THR A 336 4.48 18.62 -15.29
C THR A 336 4.96 18.85 -16.73
N VAL A 337 4.39 18.12 -17.68
CA VAL A 337 4.63 18.29 -19.12
C VAL A 337 3.32 18.66 -19.79
N GLU A 338 3.28 19.83 -20.43
CA GLU A 338 2.12 20.32 -21.18
C GLU A 338 2.34 20.06 -22.67
N THR A 339 1.61 19.11 -23.25
CA THR A 339 1.71 18.78 -24.68
C THR A 339 0.47 18.06 -25.18
N THR A 340 0.20 18.20 -26.48
CA THR A 340 -0.81 17.40 -27.20
C THR A 340 -0.23 16.12 -27.79
N ASP A 341 1.09 15.95 -27.79
CA ASP A 341 1.80 14.72 -28.21
C ASP A 341 2.02 13.78 -27.02
N ALA A 342 0.92 13.18 -26.57
CA ALA A 342 0.95 12.22 -25.47
C ALA A 342 1.76 10.96 -25.81
N ALA A 343 1.78 10.54 -27.08
CA ALA A 343 2.45 9.32 -27.50
C ALA A 343 3.98 9.43 -27.41
N ALA A 344 4.55 10.58 -27.77
CA ALA A 344 5.98 10.83 -27.59
C ALA A 344 6.40 10.78 -26.11
N VAL A 345 5.62 11.39 -25.21
CA VAL A 345 5.88 11.36 -23.76
C VAL A 345 5.85 9.94 -23.23
N LEU A 346 4.82 9.16 -23.60
CA LEU A 346 4.70 7.77 -23.16
C LEU A 346 5.84 6.88 -23.67
N ARG A 347 6.30 7.07 -24.91
CA ARG A 347 7.45 6.32 -25.47
C ARG A 347 8.77 6.63 -24.78
N GLY A 348 8.97 7.87 -24.33
CA GLY A 348 10.18 8.30 -23.63
C GLY A 348 10.12 8.14 -22.11
N ALA A 349 9.00 7.67 -21.55
CA ALA A 349 8.78 7.67 -20.12
C ALA A 349 9.71 6.69 -19.39
N GLN A 350 10.50 7.21 -18.45
CA GLN A 350 11.32 6.43 -17.52
C GLN A 350 10.76 6.40 -16.10
N GLU A 351 9.75 7.23 -15.83
CA GLU A 351 9.06 7.37 -14.56
C GLU A 351 7.54 7.23 -14.79
N PRO A 352 6.75 6.85 -13.77
CA PRO A 352 5.30 6.76 -13.89
C PRO A 352 4.66 8.01 -14.51
N VAL A 353 3.59 7.82 -15.29
CA VAL A 353 2.90 8.90 -16.00
C VAL A 353 1.44 9.02 -15.57
N LEU A 354 1.00 10.24 -15.25
CA LEU A 354 -0.41 10.58 -15.09
C LEU A 354 -0.87 11.40 -16.30
N LEU A 355 -1.70 10.83 -17.18
CA LEU A 355 -2.25 11.50 -18.34
C LEU A 355 -3.62 12.10 -18.00
N ASP A 356 -3.72 13.43 -17.92
CA ASP A 356 -4.96 14.16 -17.59
C ASP A 356 -5.27 15.22 -18.68
N CYS A 357 -6.29 15.05 -19.53
CA CYS A 357 -7.11 13.85 -19.73
C CYS A 357 -7.27 13.49 -21.21
N LEU A 358 -7.64 12.24 -21.51
CA LEU A 358 -7.90 11.78 -22.88
C LEU A 358 -8.95 12.63 -23.62
N GLY A 359 -9.90 13.22 -22.88
CA GLY A 359 -10.89 14.14 -23.45
C GLY A 359 -10.26 15.42 -24.00
N THR A 360 -9.36 16.05 -23.25
CA THR A 360 -8.66 17.27 -23.70
C THR A 360 -7.61 16.96 -24.77
N TRP A 361 -6.92 15.83 -24.65
CA TRP A 361 -6.04 15.33 -25.69
C TRP A 361 -6.78 15.17 -27.03
N LEU A 362 -7.95 14.54 -27.02
CA LEU A 362 -8.75 14.33 -28.23
C LEU A 362 -9.18 15.66 -28.84
N THR A 363 -9.63 16.63 -28.02
CA THR A 363 -9.94 17.98 -28.48
C THR A 363 -8.72 18.62 -29.17
N GLY A 364 -7.54 18.53 -28.55
CA GLY A 364 -6.30 19.08 -29.13
C GLY A 364 -5.93 18.45 -30.47
N ARG A 365 -6.16 17.13 -30.66
CA ARG A 365 -5.94 16.47 -31.97
C ARG A 365 -6.97 16.90 -33.01
N LEU A 366 -8.23 17.08 -32.61
CA LEU A 366 -9.27 17.59 -33.50
C LEU A 366 -8.99 19.02 -33.97
N ASP A 367 -8.50 19.87 -33.07
CA ASP A 367 -8.08 21.24 -33.38
C ASP A 367 -6.88 21.24 -34.34
N HIS A 368 -5.86 20.43 -34.06
CA HIS A 368 -4.65 20.31 -34.87
C HIS A 368 -4.95 19.95 -36.34
N HIS A 369 -5.88 19.02 -36.55
CA HIS A 369 -6.30 18.59 -37.89
C HIS A 369 -7.41 19.46 -38.50
N GLY A 370 -7.78 20.58 -37.86
CA GLY A 370 -8.80 21.52 -38.36
C GLY A 370 -10.19 20.91 -38.50
N VAL A 371 -10.48 19.85 -37.73
CA VAL A 371 -11.65 18.98 -37.93
C VAL A 371 -12.96 19.71 -37.73
N TRP A 372 -12.99 20.70 -36.84
CA TRP A 372 -14.18 21.54 -36.61
C TRP A 372 -14.54 22.42 -37.81
N ASN A 373 -13.57 22.69 -38.68
CA ASN A 373 -13.68 23.58 -39.84
C ASN A 373 -13.66 22.81 -41.17
N GLY A 374 -14.00 21.52 -41.16
CA GLY A 374 -14.08 20.68 -42.36
C GLY A 374 -12.84 19.81 -42.64
N GLY A 375 -11.89 19.73 -41.70
CA GLY A 375 -10.73 18.84 -41.78
C GLY A 375 -11.07 17.35 -41.75
N ASP A 376 -10.08 16.52 -42.11
CA ASP A 376 -10.25 15.07 -42.21
C ASP A 376 -10.21 14.37 -40.84
N TRP A 377 -11.29 13.63 -40.54
CA TRP A 377 -11.41 12.84 -39.32
C TRP A 377 -10.52 11.59 -39.33
N SER A 378 -10.08 11.11 -40.49
CA SER A 378 -9.22 9.93 -40.59
C SER A 378 -7.83 10.17 -39.97
N ALA A 379 -7.34 11.41 -40.07
CA ALA A 379 -6.06 11.83 -39.47
C ALA A 379 -6.05 11.68 -37.93
N VAL A 380 -7.19 11.94 -37.28
CA VAL A 380 -7.36 11.72 -35.83
C VAL A 380 -7.32 10.22 -35.49
N GLY A 381 -7.77 9.36 -36.41
CA GLY A 381 -7.67 7.91 -36.26
C GLY A 381 -6.23 7.41 -36.17
N ALA A 382 -5.32 8.01 -36.95
CA ALA A 382 -3.89 7.71 -36.88
C ALA A 382 -3.30 8.11 -35.52
N ASP A 383 -3.70 9.26 -34.96
CA ASP A 383 -3.24 9.72 -33.64
C ASP A 383 -3.73 8.80 -32.51
N ILE A 384 -4.96 8.30 -32.62
CA ILE A 384 -5.52 7.32 -31.68
C ILE A 384 -4.72 6.02 -31.75
N ALA A 385 -4.42 5.53 -32.95
CA ALA A 385 -3.59 4.34 -33.12
C ALA A 385 -2.18 4.53 -32.54
N ASP A 386 -1.58 5.70 -32.74
CA ASP A 386 -0.27 6.04 -32.19
C ASP A 386 -0.26 6.09 -30.65
N LEU A 387 -1.27 6.75 -30.06
CA LEU A 387 -1.45 6.77 -28.61
C LEU A 387 -1.61 5.35 -28.05
N LEU A 388 -2.46 4.52 -28.67
CA LEU A 388 -2.66 3.14 -28.22
C LEU A 388 -1.38 2.30 -28.34
N GLY A 389 -0.60 2.50 -29.41
CA GLY A 389 0.72 1.88 -29.56
C GLY A 389 1.67 2.27 -28.43
N ALA A 390 1.70 3.55 -28.06
CA ALA A 390 2.52 4.04 -26.95
C ALA A 390 2.05 3.51 -25.59
N VAL A 391 0.73 3.52 -25.33
CA VAL A 391 0.13 2.93 -24.10
C VAL A 391 0.46 1.45 -24.02
N ARG A 392 0.42 0.70 -25.13
CA ARG A 392 0.76 -0.73 -25.14
C ARG A 392 2.24 -1.01 -24.87
N ALA A 393 3.13 -0.15 -25.37
CA ALA A 393 4.57 -0.35 -25.29
C ALA A 393 5.20 0.16 -23.97
N VAL A 394 4.47 0.95 -23.18
CA VAL A 394 5.01 1.59 -21.98
C VAL A 394 5.45 0.55 -20.93
N SER A 395 6.65 0.75 -20.38
CA SER A 395 7.24 -0.15 -19.37
C SER A 395 7.06 0.34 -17.94
N VAL A 396 6.63 1.60 -17.77
CA VAL A 396 6.39 2.25 -16.48
C VAL A 396 4.89 2.35 -16.19
N PRO A 397 4.47 2.53 -14.92
CA PRO A 397 3.07 2.73 -14.59
C PRO A 397 2.48 3.97 -15.27
N VAL A 398 1.26 3.86 -15.80
CA VAL A 398 0.49 4.91 -16.46
C VAL A 398 -0.93 4.90 -15.92
N VAL A 399 -1.36 6.06 -15.44
CA VAL A 399 -2.76 6.32 -15.08
C VAL A 399 -3.33 7.31 -16.09
N ALA A 400 -4.30 6.88 -16.90
CA ALA A 400 -4.99 7.73 -17.85
C ALA A 400 -6.34 8.16 -17.29
N VAL A 401 -6.59 9.46 -17.25
CA VAL A 401 -7.88 10.04 -16.85
C VAL A 401 -8.70 10.31 -18.11
N SER A 402 -9.99 9.96 -18.09
CA SER A 402 -10.92 10.35 -19.13
C SER A 402 -12.30 10.67 -18.60
N ASN A 403 -13.02 11.52 -19.33
CA ASN A 403 -14.40 11.83 -19.02
C ASN A 403 -15.29 10.72 -19.57
N GLU A 404 -16.23 10.25 -18.76
CA GLU A 404 -17.35 9.48 -19.28
C GLU A 404 -18.44 10.45 -19.73
N VAL A 405 -18.60 10.59 -21.05
CA VAL A 405 -19.55 11.49 -21.71
C VAL A 405 -20.73 10.74 -22.36
N GLY A 406 -20.63 9.41 -22.50
CA GLY A 406 -21.68 8.57 -23.08
C GLY A 406 -22.93 8.47 -22.20
N SER A 407 -22.76 8.57 -20.88
CA SER A 407 -23.82 8.47 -19.87
C SER A 407 -24.62 9.77 -19.68
N GLY A 408 -24.28 10.84 -20.41
CA GLY A 408 -24.94 12.14 -20.34
C GLY A 408 -26.01 12.38 -21.42
N VAL A 409 -26.53 13.61 -21.47
CA VAL A 409 -27.49 14.02 -22.52
C VAL A 409 -26.84 14.00 -23.90
N VAL A 410 -27.60 13.57 -24.91
CA VAL A 410 -27.16 13.63 -26.31
C VAL A 410 -26.85 15.08 -26.71
N PRO A 411 -25.63 15.40 -27.17
CA PRO A 411 -25.31 16.77 -27.55
C PRO A 411 -26.23 17.29 -28.67
N PRO A 412 -26.69 18.54 -28.60
CA PRO A 412 -27.61 19.10 -29.61
C PRO A 412 -26.91 19.29 -30.97
N THR A 413 -25.59 19.48 -30.98
CA THR A 413 -24.82 19.72 -32.20
C THR A 413 -24.25 18.42 -32.80
N PRO A 414 -24.15 18.31 -34.14
CA PRO A 414 -23.48 17.17 -34.78
C PRO A 414 -22.03 16.99 -34.32
N ALA A 415 -21.30 18.09 -34.17
CA ALA A 415 -19.92 18.12 -33.67
C ALA A 415 -19.81 17.49 -32.27
N GLY A 416 -20.71 17.87 -31.36
CA GLY A 416 -20.76 17.32 -30.01
C GLY A 416 -21.07 15.82 -29.99
N ARG A 417 -22.03 15.35 -30.81
CA ARG A 417 -22.34 13.92 -30.93
C ARG A 417 -21.14 13.12 -31.43
N ARG A 418 -20.45 13.64 -32.45
CA ARG A 418 -19.27 12.98 -33.03
C ARG A 418 -18.10 12.92 -32.06
N PHE A 419 -17.86 14.00 -31.31
CA PHE A 419 -16.88 14.00 -30.21
C PHE A 419 -17.22 12.96 -29.14
N ARG A 420 -18.47 12.94 -28.66
CA ARG A 420 -18.93 11.96 -27.65
C ARG A 420 -18.69 10.52 -28.12
N ASP A 421 -19.10 10.20 -29.34
CA ASP A 421 -18.96 8.84 -29.88
C ASP A 421 -17.48 8.46 -30.10
N LEU A 422 -16.64 9.41 -30.50
CA LEU A 422 -15.21 9.19 -30.68
C LEU A 422 -14.49 9.01 -29.34
N LEU A 423 -14.77 9.85 -28.35
CA LEU A 423 -14.20 9.70 -27.00
C LEU A 423 -14.63 8.37 -26.37
N GLY A 424 -15.87 7.94 -26.58
CA GLY A 424 -16.33 6.62 -26.17
C GLY A 424 -15.49 5.49 -26.77
N ARG A 425 -15.20 5.55 -28.08
CA ARG A 425 -14.31 4.57 -28.75
C ARG A 425 -12.88 4.61 -28.22
N VAL A 426 -12.32 5.79 -27.96
CA VAL A 426 -10.99 5.95 -27.35
C VAL A 426 -10.98 5.33 -25.95
N ASN A 427 -11.97 5.62 -25.11
CA ASN A 427 -12.10 5.06 -23.77
C ASN A 427 -12.15 3.53 -23.80
N SER A 428 -12.96 2.94 -24.69
CA SER A 428 -13.03 1.48 -24.86
C SER A 428 -11.71 0.88 -25.32
N ALA A 429 -11.01 1.52 -26.24
CA ALA A 429 -9.72 1.03 -26.73
C ALA A 429 -8.63 1.10 -25.66
N VAL A 430 -8.54 2.20 -24.90
CA VAL A 430 -7.59 2.32 -23.78
C VAL A 430 -7.94 1.33 -22.66
N ALA A 431 -9.22 1.12 -22.36
CA ALA A 431 -9.68 0.13 -21.39
C ALA A 431 -9.25 -1.30 -21.76
N ALA A 432 -9.25 -1.65 -23.06
CA ALA A 432 -8.81 -2.96 -23.53
C ALA A 432 -7.31 -3.20 -23.31
N GLU A 433 -6.52 -2.12 -23.35
CA GLU A 433 -5.07 -2.11 -23.06
C GLU A 433 -4.76 -1.92 -21.57
N SER A 434 -5.76 -1.72 -20.70
CA SER A 434 -5.53 -1.44 -19.26
C SER A 434 -5.74 -2.68 -18.41
N GLU A 435 -4.82 -2.95 -17.47
CA GLU A 435 -5.04 -4.00 -16.46
C GLU A 435 -6.15 -3.60 -15.49
N SER A 436 -6.27 -2.30 -15.17
CA SER A 436 -7.28 -1.77 -14.25
C SER A 436 -8.15 -0.69 -14.91
N VAL A 437 -9.46 -0.77 -14.69
CA VAL A 437 -10.42 0.26 -15.12
C VAL A 437 -11.32 0.62 -13.94
N VAL A 438 -11.37 1.90 -13.61
CA VAL A 438 -12.11 2.43 -12.47
C VAL A 438 -13.06 3.53 -12.92
N LEU A 439 -14.32 3.45 -12.48
CA LEU A 439 -15.30 4.52 -12.63
C LEU A 439 -15.41 5.30 -11.33
N VAL A 440 -15.25 6.61 -11.37
CA VAL A 440 -15.39 7.49 -10.20
C VAL A 440 -16.70 8.27 -10.30
N VAL A 441 -17.54 8.16 -9.28
CA VAL A 441 -18.82 8.86 -9.15
C VAL A 441 -18.88 9.52 -7.78
N ALA A 442 -19.08 10.85 -7.73
CA ALA A 442 -19.12 11.62 -6.48
C ALA A 442 -17.90 11.37 -5.55
N GLY A 443 -16.71 11.18 -6.12
CA GLY A 443 -15.49 10.86 -5.39
C GLY A 443 -15.33 9.38 -5.02
N VAL A 444 -16.32 8.53 -5.30
CA VAL A 444 -16.31 7.10 -4.96
C VAL A 444 -15.78 6.29 -6.15
N PRO A 445 -14.64 5.60 -6.02
CA PRO A 445 -14.12 4.72 -7.07
C PRO A 445 -14.88 3.38 -7.07
N THR A 446 -15.22 2.90 -8.27
CA THR A 446 -15.81 1.58 -8.53
C THR A 446 -14.94 0.85 -9.52
N LEU A 447 -14.35 -0.27 -9.11
CA LEU A 447 -13.55 -1.13 -9.98
C LEU A 447 -14.47 -1.81 -11.01
N LEU A 448 -14.24 -1.52 -12.29
CA LEU A 448 -14.96 -2.14 -13.42
C LEU A 448 -14.22 -3.37 -13.94
N GLN A 449 -12.89 -3.34 -13.91
CA GLN A 449 -12.02 -4.40 -14.41
C GLN A 449 -10.70 -4.42 -13.65
N MET A 450 -10.22 -5.61 -13.29
CA MET A 450 -8.85 -5.90 -12.89
C MET A 450 -8.46 -7.24 -13.52
N ARG A 451 -7.34 -7.29 -14.25
CA ARG A 451 -6.87 -8.49 -14.98
C ARG A 451 -5.55 -9.02 -14.44
#